data_AF-A0A923UNH8-F1
#
_entry.id   AF-A0A923UNH8-F1
#
_cell.length_a   1.000
_cell.length_b   1.000
_cell.length_c   1.000
_cell.angle_alpha   90.00
_cell.angle_beta   90.00
_cell.angle_gamma   90.00
#
_symmetry.space_group_name_H-M   'P 1'
#
loop_
_entity.id
_entity.type
_entity.pdbx_description
1 polymer ?
#
loop_
_entity_poly.entity_id
_entity_poly.type
_entity_poly.pdbx_seq_one_letter_code
_entity_poly.pdbx_strand_id
1 'polypeptide(L)'
;MNKYRRRWSLTEKLEAVQLMKRDGVGKASRQLEISSTTLYKWEQNFDKHGEQGLMLKPVLDKNPEFEKLKKENHELKMLVAEKELVIRVQNEF
;
A
#
# COMPACT_ATOMS: atom_id res chain seq x y z
N MET A 1 -10.34 -3.22 -29.13
CA MET A 1 -9.82 -4.58 -28.81
C MET A 1 -9.89 -4.80 -27.32
N ASN A 2 -10.91 -5.50 -26.82
CA ASN A 2 -10.96 -5.91 -25.43
C ASN A 2 -10.18 -7.24 -25.31
N LYS A 3 -8.84 -7.12 -25.28
CA LYS A 3 -7.92 -8.26 -25.08
C LYS A 3 -7.83 -8.51 -23.57
N TYR A 4 -8.28 -9.67 -23.12
CA TYR A 4 -8.18 -10.16 -21.75
C TYR A 4 -6.91 -9.64 -21.05
N ARG A 5 -7.06 -8.80 -20.02
CA ARG A 5 -5.92 -8.37 -19.20
C ARG A 5 -5.35 -9.61 -18.53
N ARG A 6 -4.14 -10.00 -18.93
CA ARG A 6 -3.36 -11.05 -18.26
C ARG A 6 -3.28 -10.70 -16.77
N ARG A 7 -3.73 -11.63 -15.91
CA ARG A 7 -3.59 -11.52 -14.47
C ARG A 7 -2.28 -12.20 -14.09
N TRP A 8 -1.52 -11.54 -13.22
CA TRP A 8 -0.25 -12.04 -12.69
C TRP A 8 -0.43 -12.38 -11.23
N SER A 9 -0.15 -13.63 -10.87
CA SER A 9 -0.06 -14.08 -9.49
C SER A 9 1.05 -13.35 -8.73
N LEU A 10 1.00 -13.40 -7.40
CA LEU A 10 2.03 -12.81 -6.55
C LEU A 10 3.41 -13.44 -6.81
N THR A 11 3.45 -14.76 -6.95
CA THR A 11 4.66 -15.53 -7.25
C THR A 11 5.27 -15.12 -8.58
N GLU A 12 4.48 -15.01 -9.66
CA GLU A 12 4.99 -14.55 -10.96
C GLU A 12 5.57 -13.12 -10.89
N LYS A 13 4.96 -12.24 -10.10
CA LYS A 13 5.48 -10.88 -9.90
C LYS A 13 6.78 -10.87 -9.12
N LEU A 14 6.90 -11.70 -8.09
CA LEU A 14 8.12 -11.84 -7.29
C LEU A 14 9.26 -12.38 -8.15
N GLU A 15 9.00 -13.42 -8.93
CA GLU A 15 9.97 -13.96 -9.89
C GLU A 15 10.42 -12.91 -10.90
N ALA A 16 9.48 -12.10 -11.42
CA ALA A 16 9.80 -11.03 -12.35
C ALA A 16 10.70 -9.95 -11.73
N VAL A 17 10.44 -9.53 -10.49
CA VAL A 17 11.27 -8.56 -9.77
C VAL A 17 12.66 -9.15 -9.46
N GLN A 18 12.74 -10.41 -9.03
CA GLN A 18 14.02 -11.07 -8.77
C GLN A 18 14.85 -11.25 -10.04
N LEU A 19 14.22 -11.68 -11.14
CA LEU A 19 14.88 -11.84 -12.43
C LEU A 19 15.38 -10.49 -12.94
N MET A 20 14.60 -9.42 -12.80
CA MET A 20 15.02 -8.09 -13.17
C MET A 20 16.22 -7.61 -12.34
N LYS A 21 16.22 -7.83 -11.02
CA LYS A 21 17.34 -7.45 -10.14
C LYS A 21 18.61 -8.25 -10.45
N ARG A 22 18.49 -9.50 -10.89
CA ARG A 22 19.64 -10.37 -11.22
C ARG A 22 20.19 -10.13 -12.64
N ASP A 23 19.30 -10.07 -13.62
CA ASP A 23 19.65 -10.17 -15.05
C ASP A 23 19.36 -8.87 -15.83
N GLY A 24 18.76 -7.88 -15.17
CA GLY A 24 18.35 -6.60 -15.77
C GLY A 24 16.98 -6.63 -16.44
N VAL A 25 16.35 -5.45 -16.54
CA VAL A 25 14.99 -5.28 -17.06
C VAL A 25 14.81 -5.77 -18.49
N GLY A 26 15.82 -5.62 -19.35
CA GLY A 26 15.72 -5.99 -20.76
C GLY A 26 15.60 -7.50 -20.96
N LYS A 27 16.35 -8.28 -20.18
CA LYS A 27 16.30 -9.75 -20.22
C LYS A 27 15.01 -10.26 -19.58
N ALA A 28 14.63 -9.71 -18.42
CA ALA A 28 13.37 -10.04 -17.75
C ALA A 28 12.14 -9.73 -18.63
N SER A 29 12.14 -8.58 -19.31
CA SER A 29 11.06 -8.17 -20.21
C SER A 29 10.88 -9.13 -21.39
N ARG A 30 11.98 -9.56 -22.03
CA ARG A 30 11.95 -10.51 -23.14
C ARG A 30 11.54 -11.91 -22.69
N GLN A 31 12.04 -12.38 -21.55
CA GLN A 31 11.81 -13.73 -21.07
C GLN A 31 10.39 -13.95 -20.55
N LEU A 32 9.81 -12.94 -19.88
CA LEU A 32 8.48 -13.03 -19.29
C LEU A 32 7.39 -12.38 -20.15
N GLU A 33 7.76 -11.78 -21.27
CA GLU A 33 6.89 -10.98 -22.15
C GLU A 33 6.16 -9.86 -21.39
N ILE A 34 6.85 -9.25 -20.42
CA ILE A 34 6.33 -8.16 -19.59
C ILE A 34 6.95 -6.86 -20.05
N SER A 35 6.14 -5.81 -20.21
CA SER A 35 6.67 -4.48 -20.53
C SER A 35 7.62 -3.99 -19.43
N SER A 36 8.74 -3.37 -19.81
CA SER A 36 9.69 -2.76 -18.85
C SER A 36 9.00 -1.82 -17.87
N THR A 37 8.01 -1.04 -18.33
CA THR A 37 7.20 -0.16 -17.48
C THR A 37 6.48 -0.90 -16.36
N THR A 38 5.95 -2.09 -16.65
CA THR A 38 5.27 -2.92 -15.63
C THR A 38 6.27 -3.49 -14.63
N LEU A 39 7.44 -3.92 -15.11
CA LEU A 39 8.52 -4.43 -14.25
C LEU A 39 9.03 -3.35 -13.29
N TYR A 40 9.32 -2.15 -13.77
CA TYR A 40 9.72 -1.04 -12.91
C TYR A 40 8.64 -0.64 -11.89
N LYS A 41 7.37 -0.69 -12.31
CA LYS A 41 6.25 -0.43 -11.38
C LYS A 41 6.19 -1.48 -10.27
N TRP A 42 6.44 -2.74 -10.59
CA TRP A 42 6.49 -3.81 -9.60
C TRP A 42 7.68 -3.67 -8.66
N GLU A 43 8.87 -3.36 -9.16
CA GLU A 43 10.03 -3.08 -8.32
C GLU A 43 9.78 -1.89 -7.39
N GLN A 44 9.28 -0.77 -7.91
CA GLN A 44 8.98 0.40 -7.08
C GLN A 44 7.98 0.07 -5.97
N ASN A 45 6.94 -0.71 -6.29
CA ASN A 45 5.98 -1.14 -5.28
C ASN A 45 6.59 -2.12 -4.27
N PHE A 46 7.45 -3.02 -4.72
CA PHE A 46 8.16 -3.96 -3.86
C PHE A 46 9.14 -3.26 -2.92
N ASP A 47 9.90 -2.28 -3.41
CA ASP A 47 10.86 -1.54 -2.60
C ASP A 47 10.15 -0.67 -1.56
N LYS A 48 8.94 -0.18 -1.86
CA LYS A 48 8.16 0.66 -0.94
C LYS A 48 7.36 -0.13 0.10
N HIS A 49 6.83 -1.30 -0.27
CA HIS A 49 5.84 -2.03 0.53
C HIS A 49 6.18 -3.53 0.72
N GLY A 50 7.37 -3.97 0.30
CA GLY A 50 7.74 -5.38 0.28
C GLY A 50 6.83 -6.20 -0.64
N GLU A 51 6.67 -7.49 -0.33
CA GLU A 51 5.81 -8.41 -1.09
C GLU A 51 4.34 -7.94 -1.15
N GLN A 52 3.87 -7.22 -0.12
CA GLN A 52 2.51 -6.66 -0.08
C GLN A 52 2.26 -5.66 -1.21
N GLY A 53 3.30 -4.94 -1.67
CA GLY A 53 3.22 -4.02 -2.80
C GLY A 53 2.94 -4.71 -4.15
N LEU A 54 3.20 -6.01 -4.26
CA LEU A 54 2.97 -6.80 -5.47
C LEU A 54 1.60 -7.49 -5.48
N MET A 55 0.87 -7.50 -4.36
CA MET A 55 -0.45 -8.12 -4.30
C MET A 55 -1.46 -7.41 -5.24
N LEU A 56 -2.34 -8.22 -5.84
CA LEU A 56 -3.26 -7.80 -6.93
C LEU A 56 -4.39 -6.87 -6.49
N LYS A 57 -4.45 -6.51 -5.20
CA LYS A 57 -5.40 -5.54 -4.68
C LYS A 57 -4.63 -4.30 -4.28
N PRO A 58 -5.07 -3.08 -4.66
CA PRO A 58 -4.80 -1.98 -3.75
C PRO A 58 -5.35 -2.47 -2.41
N VAL A 59 -4.52 -2.50 -1.38
CA VAL A 59 -5.04 -2.48 -0.02
C VAL A 59 -5.64 -1.09 0.16
N LEU A 60 -6.73 -0.83 -0.56
CA LEU A 60 -7.90 -0.23 0.03
C LEU A 60 -8.40 -1.30 1.03
N ASP A 61 -7.65 -1.51 2.11
CA ASP A 61 -8.29 -1.88 3.36
C ASP A 61 -9.12 -0.66 3.73
N LYS A 62 -10.27 -0.52 3.07
CA LYS A 62 -11.45 -0.01 3.74
C LYS A 62 -11.82 -1.10 4.74
N ASN A 63 -10.97 -1.32 5.74
CA ASN A 63 -11.36 -2.07 6.91
C ASN A 63 -12.41 -1.17 7.58
N PRO A 64 -13.70 -1.50 7.50
CA PRO A 64 -14.75 -0.63 8.02
C PRO A 64 -14.61 -0.47 9.53
N GLU A 65 -14.00 -1.43 10.21
CA GLU A 65 -13.65 -1.36 11.62
C GLU A 65 -12.52 -0.35 11.83
N PHE A 66 -11.48 -0.36 11.00
CA PHE A 66 -10.40 0.63 11.09
C PHE A 66 -10.90 2.07 10.89
N GLU A 67 -11.78 2.32 9.92
CA GLU A 67 -12.37 3.65 9.71
C GLU A 67 -13.31 4.06 10.87
N LYS A 68 -14.06 3.11 11.44
CA LYS A 68 -14.84 3.34 12.67
C LYS A 68 -13.94 3.70 13.85
N LEU A 69 -12.90 2.90 14.11
CA LEU A 69 -11.93 3.15 15.17
C LEU A 69 -11.23 4.49 14.98
N LYS A 70 -10.88 4.85 13.74
CA LYS A 70 -10.24 6.13 13.42
C LYS A 70 -11.16 7.31 13.74
N LYS A 71 -12.45 7.19 13.41
CA LYS A 71 -13.46 8.21 13.74
C LYS A 71 -13.67 8.33 15.26
N GLU A 72 -13.82 7.20 15.94
CA GLU A 72 -13.99 7.16 17.39
C GLU A 72 -12.76 7.75 18.12
N ASN A 73 -11.54 7.42 17.67
CA ASN A 73 -10.32 7.98 18.21
C ASN A 73 -10.24 9.50 18.03
N HIS A 74 -10.73 10.02 16.90
CA HIS A 74 -10.80 11.45 16.65
C HIS A 74 -11.79 12.14 17.60
N GLU A 75 -12.99 11.60 17.77
CA GLU A 75 -14.00 12.12 18.70
C GLU A 75 -13.50 12.11 20.16
N LEU A 76 -12.86 11.03 20.58
CA LEU A 76 -12.26 10.92 21.91
C LEU A 76 -11.16 11.96 22.13
N LYS A 77 -10.29 12.20 21.15
CA LYS A 77 -9.24 13.23 21.23
C LYS A 77 -9.82 14.63 21.38
N MET A 78 -10.91 14.94 20.68
CA MET A 78 -11.59 16.23 20.81
C MET A 78 -12.16 16.42 22.21
N LEU A 79 -12.82 15.39 22.75
CA LEU A 79 -13.40 15.42 24.09
C LEU A 79 -12.34 15.51 25.20
N VAL A 80 -11.19 14.84 25.02
CA VAL A 80 -10.04 14.99 25.91
C VAL A 80 -9.49 16.41 25.87
N ALA A 81 -9.31 16.99 24.68
CA ALA A 81 -8.83 18.37 24.55
C ALA A 81 -9.77 19.39 25.24
N GLU A 82 -11.10 19.20 25.10
CA GLU A 82 -12.09 20.03 25.80
C GLU A 82 -11.98 19.90 27.32
N LYS A 83 -11.86 18.67 27.84
CA LYS A 83 -11.67 18.42 29.27
C LYS A 83 -10.37 19.02 29.80
N GLU A 84 -9.27 18.88 29.05
CA GLU A 84 -7.99 19.48 29.41
C GLU A 84 -8.06 21.01 29.48
N LEU A 85 -8.81 21.65 28.57
CA LEU A 85 -9.05 23.09 28.62
C LEU A 85 -9.83 23.48 29.87
N VAL A 86 -10.90 22.76 30.20
CA VAL A 86 -11.68 23.01 31.42
C VAL A 86 -10.82 22.87 32.67
N ILE A 87 -9.98 21.83 32.73
CA ILE A 87 -9.06 21.61 33.86
C ILE A 87 -8.04 22.75 33.96
N ARG A 88 -7.48 23.22 32.84
CA ARG A 88 -6.55 24.36 32.85
C ARG A 88 -7.22 25.62 33.36
N VAL A 89 -8.42 25.95 32.86
CA VAL A 89 -9.18 27.11 33.34
C VAL A 89 -9.47 26.99 34.83
N GLN A 90 -9.85 25.81 35.32
CA GLN A 90 -10.10 25.58 36.76
C GLN A 90 -8.84 25.65 37.62
N ASN A 91 -7.67 25.34 37.08
CA ASN A 91 -6.39 25.44 37.80
C ASN A 91 -5.76 26.84 37.71
N GLU A 92 -6.23 27.69 36.79
CA GLU A 92 -5.80 29.09 36.65
C GLU A 92 -6.63 30.06 37.53
N PHE A 93 -7.68 29.56 38.21
CA PHE A 93 -8.46 30.25 39.25
C PHE A 93 -8.28 29.59 40.61
#